data_AF-A0A957D4X4-F1
#
_entry.id   AF-A0A957D4X4-F1
#
_cell.length_a   1.000
_cell.length_b   1.000
_cell.length_c   1.000
_cell.angle_alpha   90.00
_cell.angle_beta   90.00
_cell.angle_gamma   90.00
#
_symmetry.space_group_name_H-M   'P 1'
#
loop_
_entity.id
_entity.type
_entity.pdbx_description
1 polymer ?
#
loop_
_entity_poly.entity_id
_entity_poly.type
_entity_poly.pdbx_seq_one_letter_code
_entity_poly.pdbx_strand_id
1 'polypeptide(L)'
;MTSFLPPINNWSDWSAMFTDAALWQPVVRRICRQHGLTAGTVKAGFPGTCAVFVVDEQVVVKLYPPMLPQDFLREREVYQTLQHPFLPPLLGDGVYADRIEWPYLLLSFRAGRPIREVFDEIAPAQRLALGQELGTALRQLHAAPISGLRHFEMSPQAWQRQLRQNAAANLAKLRDAGYLTAVTINELAEMMQGWQGERPSSPLHLLNADLTEDHLLLRREAGRWRIAALIDWADAEVGTAVYDWIALWYSLCRRDAAFFRAILHAYDPTLRLDAAFRRQLFTYTFLHRFGAAIVDYLWQQDMSTLRSLADLEEWLVGSLSIEG
;
A
#
# COMPACT_ATOMS: atom_id res chain seq x y z
N MET A 1 -15.84 25.42 24.42
CA MET A 1 -14.57 25.02 23.80
C MET A 1 -14.51 25.67 22.43
N THR A 2 -13.38 26.26 22.04
CA THR A 2 -13.21 26.77 20.67
C THR A 2 -13.04 25.58 19.74
N SER A 3 -13.95 25.45 18.77
CA SER A 3 -13.86 24.46 17.71
C SER A 3 -13.00 24.97 16.57
N PHE A 4 -12.03 24.18 16.12
CA PHE A 4 -11.07 24.56 15.09
C PHE A 4 -11.47 24.05 13.72
N LEU A 5 -11.93 22.81 13.62
CA LEU A 5 -12.17 22.15 12.34
C LEU A 5 -13.66 22.14 11.97
N PRO A 6 -14.01 22.36 10.68
CA PRO A 6 -15.37 22.14 10.22
C PRO A 6 -15.77 20.66 10.39
N PRO A 7 -17.05 20.35 10.64
CA PRO A 7 -17.52 18.98 10.55
C PRO A 7 -17.49 18.53 9.08
N ILE A 8 -17.25 17.25 8.85
CA ILE A 8 -17.31 16.63 7.52
C ILE A 8 -18.31 15.48 7.53
N ASN A 9 -18.99 15.26 6.41
CA ASN A 9 -19.97 14.17 6.27
C ASN A 9 -19.69 13.27 5.07
N ASN A 10 -18.79 13.68 4.17
CA ASN A 10 -18.53 12.98 2.92
C ASN A 10 -17.12 13.25 2.39
N TRP A 11 -16.75 12.57 1.31
CA TRP A 11 -15.46 12.70 0.66
C TRP A 11 -15.19 14.08 0.05
N SER A 12 -16.21 14.78 -0.44
CA SER A 12 -16.05 16.14 -0.98
C SER A 12 -15.63 17.12 0.11
N ASP A 13 -16.25 17.03 1.29
CA ASP A 13 -15.89 17.86 2.45
C ASP A 13 -14.44 17.58 2.87
N TRP A 14 -14.06 16.31 2.89
CA TRP A 14 -12.71 15.86 3.27
C TRP A 14 -11.64 16.32 2.29
N SER A 15 -11.85 16.09 1.00
CA SER A 15 -10.91 16.46 -0.06
C SER A 15 -10.62 17.97 -0.09
N ALA A 16 -11.57 18.80 0.34
CA ALA A 16 -11.37 20.25 0.41
C ALA A 16 -10.41 20.71 1.52
N MET A 17 -10.12 19.85 2.51
CA MET A 17 -9.40 20.30 3.72
C MET A 17 -8.24 19.41 4.19
N PHE A 18 -8.17 18.13 3.79
CA PHE A 18 -7.25 17.16 4.42
C PHE A 18 -5.75 17.48 4.25
N THR A 19 -5.38 18.33 3.28
CA THR A 19 -4.00 18.80 3.07
C THR A 19 -3.76 20.26 3.52
N ASP A 20 -4.77 20.95 4.06
CA ASP A 20 -4.64 22.36 4.46
C ASP A 20 -3.90 22.50 5.81
N ALA A 21 -2.57 22.57 5.76
CA ALA A 21 -1.74 22.69 6.95
C ALA A 21 -2.13 23.88 7.86
N ALA A 22 -2.59 25.01 7.30
CA ALA A 22 -2.95 26.17 8.08
C ALA A 22 -4.22 25.92 8.91
N LEU A 23 -5.23 25.26 8.31
CA LEU A 23 -6.45 24.85 8.99
C LEU A 23 -6.19 23.83 10.10
N TRP A 24 -5.30 22.85 9.86
CA TRP A 24 -5.02 21.78 10.80
C TRP A 24 -4.01 22.15 11.91
N GLN A 25 -3.19 23.18 11.71
CA GLN A 25 -2.12 23.57 12.62
C GLN A 25 -2.56 23.71 14.10
N PRO A 26 -3.71 24.34 14.44
CA PRO A 26 -4.14 24.46 15.84
C PRO A 26 -4.43 23.09 16.49
N VAL A 27 -5.04 22.17 15.74
CA VAL A 27 -5.37 20.81 16.20
C VAL A 27 -4.12 19.98 16.34
N VAL A 28 -3.26 19.95 15.33
CA VAL A 28 -1.97 19.23 15.35
C VAL A 28 -1.13 19.67 16.56
N ARG A 29 -0.99 20.98 16.80
CA ARG A 29 -0.27 21.49 17.97
C ARG A 29 -0.90 21.08 19.31
N ARG A 30 -2.23 20.96 19.37
CA ARG A 30 -2.92 20.52 20.60
C ARG A 30 -2.71 19.03 20.84
N ILE A 31 -2.78 18.20 19.79
CA ILE A 31 -2.46 16.78 19.86
C ILE A 31 -1.01 16.58 20.34
N CYS A 32 -0.02 17.23 19.71
CA CYS A 32 1.38 17.11 20.14
C CYS A 32 1.55 17.46 21.63
N ARG A 33 0.96 18.57 22.09
CA ARG A 33 1.03 18.98 23.50
C ARG A 33 0.39 17.97 24.46
N GLN A 34 -0.71 17.31 24.07
CA GLN A 34 -1.35 16.27 24.89
C GLN A 34 -0.42 15.07 25.13
N HIS A 35 0.51 14.83 24.20
CA HIS A 35 1.53 13.78 24.30
C HIS A 35 2.90 14.31 24.79
N GLY A 36 2.94 15.54 25.33
CA GLY A 36 4.19 16.13 25.86
C GLY A 36 5.21 16.55 24.79
N LEU A 37 4.80 16.63 23.52
CA LEU A 37 5.67 16.97 22.39
C LEU A 37 5.61 18.47 22.06
N THR A 38 6.73 19.03 21.64
CA THR A 38 6.78 20.40 21.09
C THR A 38 6.28 20.39 19.65
N ALA A 39 5.67 21.49 19.21
CA ALA A 39 5.14 21.63 17.85
C ALA A 39 5.30 23.06 17.34
N GLY A 40 6.46 23.34 16.75
CA GLY A 40 6.80 24.61 16.11
C GLY A 40 6.21 24.70 14.71
N THR A 41 6.85 24.03 13.75
CA THR A 41 6.48 23.99 12.34
C THR A 41 5.57 22.81 12.04
N VAL A 42 4.49 23.05 11.28
CA VAL A 42 3.56 22.02 10.81
C VAL A 42 3.52 22.10 9.29
N LYS A 43 3.88 21.02 8.62
CA LYS A 43 3.85 20.92 7.15
C LYS A 43 2.93 19.77 6.76
N ALA A 44 2.13 19.95 5.70
CA ALA A 44 1.40 18.83 5.12
C ALA A 44 2.38 17.82 4.51
N GLY A 45 2.08 16.53 4.67
CA GLY A 45 2.74 15.45 3.96
C GLY A 45 2.31 15.37 2.50
N PHE A 46 2.85 14.40 1.77
CA PHE A 46 2.37 14.11 0.42
C PHE A 46 0.89 13.66 0.48
N PRO A 47 0.02 14.16 -0.41
CA PRO A 47 -1.41 13.83 -0.37
C PRO A 47 -1.67 12.32 -0.53
N GLY A 48 -2.48 11.76 0.36
CA GLY A 48 -3.01 10.39 0.29
C GLY A 48 -4.49 10.36 0.67
N THR A 49 -4.95 9.31 1.36
CA THR A 49 -6.35 9.22 1.80
C THR A 49 -6.60 9.89 3.16
N CYS A 50 -5.58 9.95 4.01
CA CYS A 50 -5.63 10.54 5.35
C CYS A 50 -4.97 11.93 5.39
N ALA A 51 -5.27 12.72 6.43
CA ALA A 51 -4.60 14.00 6.66
C ALA A 51 -3.29 13.74 7.41
N VAL A 52 -2.16 14.00 6.77
CA VAL A 52 -0.83 13.70 7.32
C VAL A 52 -0.05 15.00 7.47
N PHE A 53 0.49 15.23 8.67
CA PHE A 53 1.30 16.41 8.97
C PHE A 53 2.64 16.04 9.59
N VAL A 54 3.71 16.61 9.06
CA VAL A 54 5.05 16.53 9.63
C VAL A 54 5.26 17.72 10.57
N VAL A 55 5.63 17.42 11.81
CA VAL A 55 5.89 18.41 12.86
C VAL A 55 7.37 18.41 13.20
N ASP A 56 8.04 19.54 12.94
CA ASP A 56 9.46 19.79 13.21
C ASP A 56 10.43 18.70 12.71
N GLU A 57 10.04 17.94 11.69
CA GLU A 57 10.79 16.78 11.17
C GLU A 57 11.15 15.77 12.28
N GLN A 58 10.28 15.66 13.28
CA GLN A 58 10.42 14.76 14.43
C GLN A 58 9.22 13.83 14.59
N VAL A 59 8.03 14.32 14.26
CA VAL A 59 6.76 13.60 14.45
C VAL A 59 5.93 13.69 13.18
N VAL A 60 5.25 12.60 12.85
CA VAL A 60 4.18 12.56 11.86
C VAL A 60 2.85 12.40 12.60
N VAL A 61 1.92 13.31 12.36
CA VAL A 61 0.54 13.24 12.85
C VAL A 61 -0.36 12.83 11.70
N LYS A 62 -0.89 11.61 11.73
CA LYS A 62 -1.84 11.09 10.74
C LYS A 62 -3.23 11.09 11.37
N LEU A 63 -4.17 11.83 10.78
CA LEU A 63 -5.57 11.92 11.20
C LEU A 63 -6.47 11.24 10.18
N TYR A 64 -7.46 10.52 10.68
CA TYR A 64 -8.34 9.67 9.89
C TYR A 64 -9.72 10.32 9.78
N PRO A 65 -10.32 10.36 8.59
CA PRO A 65 -11.70 10.81 8.44
C PRO A 65 -12.68 9.75 8.99
N PRO A 66 -13.91 10.15 9.35
CA PRO A 66 -14.94 9.23 9.84
C PRO A 66 -15.39 8.18 8.81
N MET A 67 -15.05 8.37 7.53
CA MET A 67 -15.30 7.40 6.45
C MET A 67 -14.34 6.19 6.48
N LEU A 68 -13.24 6.26 7.24
CA LEU A 68 -12.21 5.22 7.31
C LEU A 68 -11.95 4.71 8.75
N PRO A 69 -13.00 4.30 9.49
CA PRO A 69 -12.81 3.89 10.88
C PRO A 69 -11.99 2.60 11.00
N GLN A 70 -12.07 1.70 10.02
CA GLN A 70 -11.34 0.42 10.04
C GLN A 70 -9.85 0.61 9.75
N ASP A 71 -9.51 1.51 8.83
CA ASP A 71 -8.12 1.82 8.47
C ASP A 71 -7.34 2.32 9.68
N PHE A 72 -7.94 3.21 10.49
CA PHE A 72 -7.34 3.66 11.76
C PHE A 72 -7.08 2.47 12.70
N LEU A 73 -8.09 1.62 12.92
CA LEU A 73 -7.98 0.51 13.86
C LEU A 73 -6.91 -0.50 13.44
N ARG A 74 -6.84 -0.82 12.15
CA ARG A 74 -5.86 -1.73 11.56
C ARG A 74 -4.45 -1.16 11.61
N GLU A 75 -4.26 0.07 11.13
CA GLU A 75 -2.93 0.69 11.13
C GLU A 75 -2.40 0.89 12.55
N ARG A 76 -3.28 1.30 13.49
CA ARG A 76 -2.96 1.38 14.91
C ARG A 76 -2.48 0.02 15.44
N GLU A 77 -3.23 -1.04 15.18
CA GLU A 77 -2.88 -2.38 15.64
C GLU A 77 -1.55 -2.85 15.05
N VAL A 78 -1.31 -2.63 13.75
CA VAL A 78 -0.02 -2.91 13.10
C VAL A 78 1.13 -2.25 13.85
N TYR A 79 1.05 -0.95 14.12
CA TYR A 79 2.10 -0.21 14.82
C TYR A 79 2.25 -0.59 16.30
N GLN A 80 1.19 -1.12 16.93
CA GLN A 80 1.25 -1.62 18.30
C GLN A 80 1.84 -3.03 18.39
N THR A 81 1.64 -3.87 17.37
CA THR A 81 2.06 -5.28 17.40
C THR A 81 3.38 -5.55 16.69
N LEU A 82 3.64 -4.87 15.58
CA LEU A 82 4.84 -5.11 14.79
C LEU A 82 6.02 -4.30 15.30
N GLN A 83 7.14 -4.99 15.52
CA GLN A 83 8.43 -4.36 15.78
C GLN A 83 9.37 -4.71 14.64
N HIS A 84 9.71 -3.72 13.83
CA HIS A 84 10.65 -3.88 12.72
C HIS A 84 11.43 -2.57 12.50
N PRO A 85 12.74 -2.61 12.18
CA PRO A 85 13.54 -1.40 11.98
C PRO A 85 12.97 -0.43 10.93
N PHE A 86 12.29 -0.94 9.91
CA PHE A 86 11.69 -0.13 8.85
C PHE A 86 10.36 0.51 9.22
N LEU A 87 9.71 0.09 10.30
CA LEU A 87 8.52 0.79 10.78
C LEU A 87 8.94 2.04 11.56
N PRO A 88 8.30 3.19 11.30
CA PRO A 88 8.33 4.32 12.23
C PRO A 88 7.80 3.92 13.62
N PRO A 89 8.52 4.24 14.72
CA PRO A 89 8.00 3.99 16.06
C PRO A 89 6.72 4.76 16.33
N LEU A 90 5.73 4.09 16.90
CA LEU A 90 4.53 4.71 17.44
C LEU A 90 4.88 5.52 18.69
N LEU A 91 4.64 6.82 18.65
CA LEU A 91 4.84 7.75 19.75
C LEU A 91 3.58 7.91 20.61
N GLY A 92 2.41 7.68 20.01
CA GLY A 92 1.13 7.77 20.68
C GLY A 92 -0.03 7.63 19.70
N ASP A 93 -1.23 7.43 20.23
CA ASP A 93 -2.47 7.41 19.47
C ASP A 93 -3.60 8.01 20.30
N GLY A 94 -4.72 8.31 19.67
CA GLY A 94 -5.92 8.76 20.37
C GLY A 94 -7.01 9.27 19.46
N VAL A 95 -7.97 9.96 20.06
CA VAL A 95 -9.06 10.65 19.36
C VAL A 95 -9.09 12.09 19.84
N TYR A 96 -9.01 13.03 18.90
CA TYR A 96 -9.16 14.45 19.18
C TYR A 96 -10.64 14.84 19.05
N ALA A 97 -11.28 15.19 20.16
CA ALA A 97 -12.66 15.66 20.17
C ALA A 97 -12.74 17.14 19.80
N ASP A 98 -13.45 17.44 18.71
CA ASP A 98 -13.87 18.79 18.31
C ASP A 98 -15.39 18.78 18.02
N ARG A 99 -15.85 19.36 16.91
CA ARG A 99 -17.23 19.23 16.41
C ARG A 99 -17.58 17.79 16.03
N ILE A 100 -16.57 17.03 15.62
CA ILE A 100 -16.61 15.58 15.42
C ILE A 100 -15.33 14.97 16.02
N GLU A 101 -15.30 13.64 16.09
CA GLU A 101 -14.12 12.90 16.53
C GLU A 101 -13.10 12.74 15.41
N TRP A 102 -11.83 12.98 15.72
CA TRP A 102 -10.71 12.81 14.81
C TRP A 102 -9.71 11.81 15.39
N PRO A 103 -9.81 10.52 15.02
CA PRO A 103 -8.80 9.53 15.36
C PRO A 103 -7.44 9.94 14.79
N TYR A 104 -6.36 9.67 15.51
CA TYR A 104 -5.01 9.98 15.07
C TYR A 104 -3.95 8.99 15.55
N LEU A 105 -2.88 8.90 14.77
CA LEU A 105 -1.61 8.28 15.13
C LEU A 105 -0.49 9.32 15.16
N LEU A 106 0.42 9.17 16.12
CA LEU A 106 1.69 9.90 16.21
C LEU A 106 2.82 8.92 15.92
N LEU A 107 3.53 9.12 14.82
CA LEU A 107 4.65 8.28 14.43
C LEU A 107 5.94 9.10 14.49
N SER A 108 7.06 8.45 14.78
CA SER A 108 8.37 9.10 14.66
C SER A 108 8.64 9.46 13.21
N PHE A 109 9.09 10.68 12.94
CA PHE A 109 9.51 11.06 11.61
C PHE A 109 10.74 10.25 11.17
N ARG A 110 10.74 9.82 9.91
CA ARG A 110 11.84 9.10 9.28
C ARG A 110 12.39 9.94 8.13
N ALA A 111 13.58 10.50 8.34
CA ALA A 111 14.25 11.30 7.32
C ALA A 111 14.59 10.42 6.11
N GLY A 112 14.02 10.77 4.96
CA GLY A 112 14.18 10.10 3.68
C GLY A 112 13.30 10.74 2.61
N ARG A 113 13.51 10.35 1.35
CA ARG A 113 12.67 10.71 0.20
C ARG A 113 11.93 9.47 -0.28
N PRO A 114 10.65 9.56 -0.69
CA PRO A 114 9.94 8.43 -1.27
C PRO A 114 10.67 7.95 -2.53
N ILE A 115 10.69 6.63 -2.77
CA ILE A 115 11.39 6.06 -3.93
C ILE A 115 10.87 6.65 -5.25
N ARG A 116 9.60 7.06 -5.33
CA ARG A 116 9.02 7.78 -6.48
C ARG A 116 9.88 8.94 -6.97
N GLU A 117 10.46 9.70 -6.04
CA GLU A 117 11.23 10.90 -6.36
C GLU A 117 12.67 10.62 -6.78
N VAL A 118 13.19 9.44 -6.43
CA VAL A 118 14.62 9.13 -6.55
C VAL A 118 14.89 7.93 -7.44
N PHE A 119 13.87 7.18 -7.87
CA PHE A 119 14.02 5.92 -8.61
C PHE A 119 15.02 6.02 -9.76
N ASP A 120 14.90 7.09 -10.57
CA ASP A 120 15.74 7.32 -11.74
C ASP A 120 17.17 7.80 -11.38
N GLU A 121 17.40 8.27 -10.16
CA GLU A 121 18.73 8.58 -9.62
C GLU A 121 19.48 7.33 -9.12
N ILE A 122 18.78 6.20 -8.89
CA ILE A 122 19.37 4.99 -8.30
C ILE A 122 20.04 4.18 -9.40
N ALA A 123 21.36 4.00 -9.27
CA ALA A 123 22.13 3.14 -10.16
C ALA A 123 21.56 1.71 -10.18
N PRO A 124 21.52 1.00 -11.33
CA PRO A 124 20.94 -0.34 -11.42
C PRO A 124 21.45 -1.33 -10.37
N ALA A 125 22.76 -1.36 -10.13
CA ALA A 125 23.35 -2.22 -9.09
C ALA A 125 22.86 -1.89 -7.67
N GLN A 126 22.59 -0.61 -7.37
CA GLN A 126 22.02 -0.20 -6.10
C GLN A 126 20.53 -0.54 -6.01
N ARG A 127 19.77 -0.51 -7.11
CA ARG A 127 18.38 -0.99 -7.13
C ARG A 127 18.30 -2.47 -6.76
N LEU A 128 19.19 -3.30 -7.30
CA LEU A 128 19.25 -4.72 -6.92
C LEU A 128 19.57 -4.92 -5.43
N ALA A 129 20.51 -4.14 -4.88
CA ALA A 129 20.84 -4.19 -3.46
C ALA A 129 19.67 -3.74 -2.56
N LEU A 130 18.95 -2.67 -2.95
CA LEU A 130 17.71 -2.26 -2.28
C LEU A 130 16.64 -3.36 -2.38
N GLY A 131 16.57 -4.06 -3.52
CA GLY A 131 15.62 -5.15 -3.72
C GLY A 131 15.88 -6.29 -2.76
N GLN A 132 17.15 -6.66 -2.57
CA GLN A 132 17.55 -7.67 -1.60
C GLN A 132 17.22 -7.26 -0.16
N GLU A 133 17.48 -6.00 0.19
CA GLU A 133 17.17 -5.43 1.50
C GLU A 133 15.66 -5.45 1.77
N LEU A 134 14.85 -5.01 0.80
CA LEU A 134 13.39 -4.99 0.88
C LEU A 134 12.81 -6.41 0.95
N GLY A 135 13.25 -7.33 0.08
CA GLY A 135 12.77 -8.71 0.07
C GLY A 135 13.01 -9.44 1.39
N THR A 136 14.19 -9.23 1.98
CA THR A 136 14.52 -9.75 3.32
C THR A 136 13.59 -9.18 4.39
N ALA A 137 13.32 -7.87 4.36
CA ALA A 137 12.42 -7.21 5.30
C ALA A 137 10.97 -7.67 5.14
N LEU A 138 10.47 -7.79 3.91
CA LEU A 138 9.11 -8.30 3.65
C LEU A 138 8.95 -9.74 4.15
N ARG A 139 9.99 -10.58 4.01
CA ARG A 139 9.98 -11.93 4.59
C ARG A 139 9.84 -11.90 6.10
N GLN A 140 10.56 -10.99 6.77
CA GLN A 140 10.49 -10.83 8.23
C GLN A 140 9.12 -10.31 8.68
N LEU A 141 8.56 -9.33 7.96
CA LEU A 141 7.23 -8.77 8.22
C LEU A 141 6.14 -9.84 8.02
N HIS A 142 6.17 -10.58 6.92
CA HIS A 142 5.22 -11.67 6.67
C HIS A 142 5.36 -12.84 7.64
N ALA A 143 6.53 -13.03 8.26
CA ALA A 143 6.74 -14.03 9.30
C ALA A 143 6.20 -13.61 10.67
N ALA A 144 5.74 -12.37 10.84
CA ALA A 144 5.19 -11.91 12.10
C ALA A 144 3.91 -12.68 12.48
N PRO A 145 3.73 -13.02 13.77
CA PRO A 145 2.56 -13.78 14.21
C PRO A 145 1.29 -12.96 14.09
N ILE A 146 0.29 -13.50 13.38
CA ILE A 146 -1.02 -12.86 13.20
C ILE A 146 -2.03 -13.20 14.30
N SER A 147 -1.78 -14.22 15.13
CA SER A 147 -2.76 -14.76 16.09
C SER A 147 -3.22 -13.78 17.17
N GLY A 148 -2.48 -12.69 17.41
CA GLY A 148 -2.84 -11.64 18.37
C GLY A 148 -3.69 -10.50 17.81
N LEU A 149 -3.88 -10.46 16.48
CA LEU A 149 -4.59 -9.38 15.81
C LEU A 149 -6.10 -9.47 16.03
N ARG A 150 -6.75 -8.32 16.24
CA ARG A 150 -8.17 -8.21 16.64
C ARG A 150 -9.02 -7.50 15.60
N HIS A 151 -8.43 -6.63 14.78
CA HIS A 151 -9.14 -5.84 13.76
C HIS A 151 -8.97 -6.41 12.34
N PHE A 152 -8.46 -7.63 12.25
CA PHE A 152 -8.24 -8.35 11.00
C PHE A 152 -9.05 -9.65 10.97
N GLU A 153 -9.67 -9.94 9.82
CA GLU A 153 -10.28 -11.24 9.59
C GLU A 153 -9.23 -12.25 9.11
N MET A 154 -8.89 -13.23 9.97
CA MET A 154 -7.75 -14.13 9.74
C MET A 154 -8.13 -15.49 9.15
N SER A 155 -9.33 -15.65 8.59
CA SER A 155 -9.76 -16.96 8.07
C SER A 155 -9.54 -17.07 6.56
N PRO A 156 -9.15 -18.26 6.04
CA PRO A 156 -9.09 -18.49 4.60
C PRO A 156 -10.42 -18.19 3.88
N GLN A 157 -11.55 -18.41 4.55
CA GLN A 157 -12.88 -18.11 4.00
C GLN A 157 -13.14 -16.61 3.88
N ALA A 158 -12.69 -15.83 4.86
CA ALA A 158 -12.75 -14.36 4.82
C ALA A 158 -11.90 -13.81 3.69
N TRP A 159 -10.66 -14.31 3.56
CA TRP A 159 -9.77 -13.95 2.48
C TRP A 159 -10.39 -14.22 1.09
N GLN A 160 -10.90 -15.44 0.89
CA GLN A 160 -11.58 -15.80 -0.37
C GLN A 160 -12.83 -14.95 -0.63
N ARG A 161 -13.57 -14.56 0.41
CA ARG A 161 -14.71 -13.64 0.26
C ARG A 161 -14.26 -12.24 -0.17
N GLN A 162 -13.18 -11.72 0.41
CA GLN A 162 -12.60 -10.43 0.03
C GLN A 162 -12.14 -10.44 -1.43
N LEU A 163 -11.40 -11.47 -1.87
CA LEU A 163 -10.95 -11.58 -3.26
C LEU A 163 -12.12 -11.61 -4.24
N ARG A 164 -13.22 -12.32 -3.91
CA ARG A 164 -14.45 -12.33 -4.74
C ARG A 164 -15.16 -10.97 -4.78
N GLN A 165 -15.16 -10.22 -3.68
CA GLN A 165 -15.74 -8.87 -3.64
C GLN A 165 -14.91 -7.90 -4.48
N ASN A 166 -13.58 -7.93 -4.33
CA ASN A 166 -12.66 -7.14 -5.15
C ASN A 166 -12.81 -7.50 -6.63
N ALA A 167 -12.90 -8.79 -6.95
CA ALA A 167 -13.11 -9.28 -8.31
C ALA A 167 -14.35 -8.66 -8.97
N ALA A 168 -15.49 -8.73 -8.28
CA ALA A 168 -16.74 -8.17 -8.78
C ALA A 168 -16.66 -6.65 -8.97
N ALA A 169 -16.05 -5.93 -8.01
CA ALA A 169 -15.87 -4.49 -8.08
C ALA A 169 -14.94 -4.07 -9.23
N ASN A 170 -13.83 -4.77 -9.42
CA ASN A 170 -12.90 -4.50 -10.52
C ASN A 170 -13.53 -4.78 -11.88
N LEU A 171 -14.25 -5.89 -12.03
CA LEU A 171 -14.96 -6.20 -13.28
C LEU A 171 -16.01 -5.14 -13.63
N ALA A 172 -16.74 -4.62 -12.65
CA ALA A 172 -17.67 -3.52 -12.88
C ALA A 172 -16.95 -2.27 -13.41
N LYS A 173 -15.88 -1.84 -12.72
CA LYS A 173 -15.08 -0.68 -13.14
C LYS A 173 -14.46 -0.84 -14.53
N LEU A 174 -13.91 -2.02 -14.83
CA LEU A 174 -13.30 -2.30 -16.14
C LEU A 174 -14.33 -2.31 -17.28
N ARG A 175 -15.56 -2.77 -17.01
CA ARG A 175 -16.68 -2.66 -17.97
C ARG A 175 -17.03 -1.21 -18.25
N ASP A 176 -17.13 -0.40 -17.21
CA ASP A 176 -17.50 1.01 -17.32
C ASP A 176 -16.42 1.83 -18.04
N ALA A 177 -15.14 1.45 -17.91
CA ALA A 177 -14.02 2.16 -18.54
C ALA A 177 -13.96 2.00 -20.07
N GLY A 178 -14.50 0.91 -20.62
CA GLY A 178 -14.76 0.76 -22.06
C GLY A 178 -13.54 0.49 -22.97
N TYR A 179 -12.32 0.38 -22.45
CA TYR A 179 -11.12 0.06 -23.24
C TYR A 179 -10.87 -1.44 -23.43
N LEU A 180 -11.62 -2.31 -22.75
CA LEU A 180 -11.61 -3.77 -22.95
C LEU A 180 -12.85 -4.22 -23.70
N THR A 181 -12.69 -5.21 -24.59
CA THR A 181 -13.84 -5.80 -25.29
C THR A 181 -14.73 -6.61 -24.33
N ALA A 182 -16.02 -6.73 -24.64
CA ALA A 182 -16.93 -7.57 -23.85
C ALA A 182 -16.46 -9.03 -23.77
N VAL A 183 -15.82 -9.54 -24.84
CA VAL A 183 -15.23 -10.89 -24.86
C VAL A 183 -14.11 -10.99 -23.84
N THR A 184 -13.15 -10.06 -23.87
CA THR A 184 -12.02 -10.03 -22.92
C THR A 184 -12.49 -9.91 -21.47
N ILE A 185 -13.52 -9.10 -21.21
CA ILE A 185 -14.12 -8.97 -19.88
C ILE A 185 -14.75 -10.29 -19.40
N ASN A 186 -15.43 -11.02 -20.29
CA ASN A 186 -16.05 -12.30 -19.94
C ASN A 186 -14.98 -13.37 -19.68
N GLU A 187 -13.94 -13.45 -20.52
CA GLU A 187 -12.80 -14.35 -20.33
C GLU A 187 -12.08 -14.05 -19.00
N LEU A 188 -11.90 -12.77 -18.68
CA LEU A 188 -11.32 -12.33 -17.42
C LEU A 188 -12.18 -12.76 -16.22
N ALA A 189 -13.51 -12.58 -16.32
CA ALA A 189 -14.43 -13.01 -15.27
C ALA A 189 -14.42 -14.52 -15.05
N GLU A 190 -14.40 -15.31 -16.12
CA GLU A 190 -14.29 -16.78 -16.06
C GLU A 190 -12.97 -17.21 -15.42
N MET A 191 -11.85 -16.59 -15.78
CA MET A 191 -10.55 -16.85 -15.17
C MET A 191 -10.58 -16.59 -13.66
N MET A 192 -11.15 -15.47 -13.23
CA MET A 192 -11.22 -15.10 -11.81
C MET A 192 -12.16 -16.00 -11.01
N GLN A 193 -13.26 -16.46 -11.62
CA GLN A 193 -14.18 -17.43 -10.99
C GLN A 193 -13.57 -18.83 -10.89
N GLY A 194 -12.82 -19.24 -11.92
CA GLY A 194 -12.10 -20.50 -11.97
C GLY A 194 -10.83 -20.52 -11.12
N TRP A 195 -10.39 -19.36 -10.60
CA TRP A 195 -9.21 -19.26 -9.78
C TRP A 195 -9.44 -19.93 -8.41
N GLN A 196 -8.99 -21.18 -8.32
CA GLN A 196 -8.92 -21.92 -7.05
C GLN A 196 -7.59 -21.67 -6.33
N GLY A 197 -6.82 -20.67 -6.77
CA GLY A 197 -5.37 -20.75 -6.84
C GLY A 197 -4.58 -20.74 -5.54
N GLU A 198 -5.23 -20.87 -4.39
CA GLU A 198 -4.54 -21.13 -3.14
C GLU A 198 -5.11 -22.38 -2.49
N ARG A 199 -4.21 -23.27 -2.09
CA ARG A 199 -4.60 -24.38 -1.24
C ARG A 199 -5.22 -23.77 0.02
N PRO A 200 -6.31 -24.33 0.57
CA PRO A 200 -6.87 -23.88 1.84
C PRO A 200 -5.86 -23.83 2.99
N SER A 201 -4.73 -24.53 2.85
CA SER A 201 -3.60 -24.56 3.78
C SER A 201 -2.51 -23.52 3.53
N SER A 202 -2.65 -22.63 2.53
CA SER A 202 -1.67 -21.57 2.31
C SER A 202 -1.58 -20.69 3.57
N PRO A 203 -0.37 -20.39 4.06
CA PRO A 203 -0.22 -19.54 5.23
C PRO A 203 -0.74 -18.13 4.93
N LEU A 204 -1.45 -17.55 5.90
CA LEU A 204 -1.84 -16.15 5.87
C LEU A 204 -0.81 -15.32 6.62
N HIS A 205 -0.59 -14.12 6.13
CA HIS A 205 0.40 -13.17 6.59
C HIS A 205 -0.28 -11.82 6.83
N LEU A 206 0.29 -11.02 7.73
CA LEU A 206 -0.03 -9.59 7.78
C LEU A 206 0.66 -8.91 6.59
N LEU A 207 -0.14 -8.37 5.69
CA LEU A 207 0.25 -7.74 4.45
C LEU A 207 0.21 -6.22 4.60
N ASN A 208 1.07 -5.50 3.89
CA ASN A 208 0.93 -4.05 3.79
C ASN A 208 -0.23 -3.67 2.83
N ALA A 209 -0.44 -4.46 1.78
CA ALA A 209 -1.47 -4.36 0.74
C ALA A 209 -1.44 -3.06 -0.10
N ASP A 210 -0.48 -2.17 0.13
CA ASP A 210 -0.27 -0.95 -0.66
C ASP A 210 1.22 -0.57 -0.77
N LEU A 211 2.05 -1.54 -1.14
CA LEU A 211 3.50 -1.37 -1.35
C LEU A 211 3.80 -0.52 -2.60
N THR A 212 3.51 0.78 -2.55
CA THR A 212 3.67 1.74 -3.63
C THR A 212 4.99 2.49 -3.56
N GLU A 213 5.32 3.22 -4.63
CA GLU A 213 6.51 4.07 -4.70
C GLU A 213 6.47 5.28 -3.73
N ASP A 214 5.32 5.60 -3.16
CA ASP A 214 5.16 6.68 -2.17
C ASP A 214 5.49 6.21 -0.75
N HIS A 215 5.41 4.90 -0.48
CA HIS A 215 5.47 4.32 0.86
C HIS A 215 6.83 3.77 1.27
N LEU A 216 7.78 3.64 0.32
CA LEU A 216 9.16 3.29 0.63
C LEU A 216 10.04 4.53 0.68
N LEU A 217 10.48 4.92 1.87
CA LEU A 217 11.39 6.05 2.07
C LEU A 217 12.85 5.59 1.97
N LEU A 218 13.64 6.31 1.19
CA LEU A 218 15.06 6.08 0.98
C LEU A 218 15.91 7.24 1.50
N ARG A 219 17.07 6.91 2.06
CA ARG A 219 18.07 7.89 2.52
C ARG A 219 19.42 7.58 1.90
N ARG A 220 20.23 8.61 1.62
CA ARG A 220 21.64 8.44 1.28
C ARG A 220 22.49 8.33 2.54
N GLU A 221 23.25 7.24 2.65
CA GLU A 221 24.22 6.99 3.71
C GLU A 221 25.55 6.56 3.08
N ALA A 222 26.64 7.25 3.41
CA ALA A 222 27.98 6.97 2.86
C ALA A 222 27.99 6.80 1.32
N GLY A 223 27.23 7.63 0.61
CA GLY A 223 27.12 7.61 -0.86
C GLY A 223 26.23 6.49 -1.44
N ARG A 224 25.49 5.75 -0.62
CA ARG A 224 24.59 4.68 -1.05
C ARG A 224 23.16 4.93 -0.60
N TRP A 225 22.19 4.54 -1.41
CA TRP A 225 20.79 4.52 -1.02
C TRP A 225 20.53 3.36 -0.03
N ARG A 226 19.75 3.63 1.01
CA ARG A 226 19.29 2.68 2.05
C ARG A 226 17.82 2.88 2.34
N ILE A 227 17.15 1.82 2.75
CA ILE A 227 15.75 1.91 3.19
C ILE A 227 15.73 2.61 4.54
N ALA A 228 15.05 3.75 4.59
CA ALA A 228 14.85 4.52 5.81
C ALA A 228 13.57 4.11 6.53
N ALA A 229 12.50 3.83 5.77
CA ALA A 229 11.23 3.37 6.32
C ALA A 229 10.34 2.72 5.26
N LEU A 230 9.45 1.86 5.73
CA LEU A 230 8.21 1.48 5.06
C LEU A 230 7.06 2.07 5.87
N ILE A 231 6.31 2.97 5.27
CA ILE A 231 5.21 3.71 5.91
C ILE A 231 3.86 3.30 5.34
N ASP A 232 2.80 3.83 5.93
CA ASP A 232 1.41 3.62 5.56
C ASP A 232 0.95 2.16 5.61
N TRP A 233 0.24 1.83 6.70
CA TRP A 233 -0.36 0.51 6.89
C TRP A 233 -1.89 0.62 7.02
N ALA A 234 -2.50 1.71 6.50
CA ALA A 234 -3.94 1.91 6.51
C ALA A 234 -4.69 0.81 5.74
N ASP A 235 -4.09 0.36 4.63
CA ASP A 235 -4.63 -0.68 3.76
C ASP A 235 -4.28 -2.10 4.18
N ALA A 236 -3.57 -2.28 5.30
CA ALA A 236 -3.11 -3.59 5.75
C ALA A 236 -4.25 -4.62 5.79
N GLU A 237 -3.94 -5.85 5.38
CA GLU A 237 -4.86 -6.97 5.36
C GLU A 237 -4.18 -8.23 5.90
N VAL A 238 -4.98 -9.25 6.25
CA VAL A 238 -4.46 -10.61 6.48
C VAL A 238 -4.83 -11.48 5.29
N GLY A 239 -3.82 -11.91 4.56
CA GLY A 239 -3.98 -12.60 3.28
C GLY A 239 -2.72 -13.33 2.89
N THR A 240 -2.63 -13.72 1.63
CA THR A 240 -1.45 -14.39 1.11
C THR A 240 -0.45 -13.41 0.51
N ALA A 241 0.84 -13.75 0.63
CA ALA A 241 1.94 -12.86 0.26
C ALA A 241 1.89 -12.35 -1.19
N VAL A 242 1.28 -13.13 -2.11
CA VAL A 242 1.17 -12.73 -3.51
C VAL A 242 0.34 -11.46 -3.74
N TYR A 243 -0.53 -11.12 -2.80
CA TYR A 243 -1.32 -9.90 -2.88
C TYR A 243 -0.44 -8.64 -2.78
N ASP A 244 0.58 -8.65 -1.91
CA ASP A 244 1.54 -7.54 -1.77
C ASP A 244 2.40 -7.32 -3.02
N TRP A 245 2.57 -8.36 -3.85
CA TRP A 245 3.32 -8.26 -5.09
C TRP A 245 2.66 -7.35 -6.13
N ILE A 246 1.36 -7.08 -6.02
CA ILE A 246 0.62 -6.32 -7.04
C ILE A 246 1.01 -4.85 -7.01
N ALA A 247 0.79 -4.16 -5.89
CA ALA A 247 1.23 -2.77 -5.74
C ALA A 247 2.76 -2.66 -5.92
N LEU A 248 3.50 -3.64 -5.40
CA LEU A 248 4.96 -3.70 -5.53
C LEU A 248 5.41 -3.73 -7.00
N TRP A 249 4.82 -4.59 -7.83
CA TRP A 249 5.19 -4.74 -9.24
C TRP A 249 4.87 -3.50 -10.06
N TYR A 250 3.64 -3.01 -9.96
CA TYR A 250 3.14 -1.94 -10.82
C TYR A 250 3.59 -0.55 -10.38
N SER A 251 3.68 -0.30 -9.07
CA SER A 251 4.00 1.02 -8.51
C SER A 251 5.47 1.09 -8.08
N LEU A 252 5.86 0.43 -6.99
CA LEU A 252 7.19 0.57 -6.39
C LEU A 252 8.32 0.15 -7.35
N CYS A 253 8.16 -0.96 -8.05
CA CYS A 253 9.14 -1.45 -9.02
C CYS A 253 9.02 -0.79 -10.39
N ARG A 254 7.94 -0.05 -10.69
CA ARG A 254 7.64 0.50 -12.02
C ARG A 254 7.77 -0.53 -13.15
N ARG A 255 7.41 -1.79 -12.89
CA ARG A 255 7.62 -2.94 -13.79
C ARG A 255 9.08 -3.20 -14.21
N ASP A 256 10.08 -2.78 -13.40
CA ASP A 256 11.48 -3.16 -13.53
C ASP A 256 11.67 -4.62 -13.08
N ALA A 257 11.72 -5.54 -14.06
CA ALA A 257 11.80 -6.98 -13.82
C ALA A 257 13.06 -7.40 -13.03
N ALA A 258 14.18 -6.69 -13.20
CA ALA A 258 15.42 -7.02 -12.49
C ALA A 258 15.29 -6.64 -11.01
N PHE A 259 14.73 -5.48 -10.72
CA PHE A 259 14.47 -5.03 -9.35
C PHE A 259 13.44 -5.91 -8.64
N PHE A 260 12.32 -6.21 -9.29
CA PHE A 260 11.29 -7.10 -8.73
C PHE A 260 11.81 -8.53 -8.50
N ARG A 261 12.60 -9.09 -9.43
CA ARG A 261 13.25 -10.40 -9.24
C ARG A 261 14.20 -10.38 -8.03
N ALA A 262 14.98 -9.32 -7.85
CA ALA A 262 15.88 -9.21 -6.69
C ALA A 262 15.13 -9.20 -5.36
N ILE A 263 13.95 -8.58 -5.31
CA ILE A 263 13.06 -8.60 -4.14
C ILE A 263 12.54 -10.01 -3.88
N LEU A 264 11.96 -10.65 -4.91
CA LEU A 264 11.36 -11.97 -4.77
C LEU A 264 12.38 -13.06 -4.41
N HIS A 265 13.57 -13.05 -5.01
CA HIS A 265 14.64 -14.00 -4.68
C HIS A 265 15.16 -13.83 -3.24
N ALA A 266 15.23 -12.60 -2.74
CA ALA A 266 15.62 -12.36 -1.34
C ALA A 266 14.49 -12.69 -0.36
N TYR A 267 13.23 -12.53 -0.78
CA TYR A 267 12.06 -12.92 0.00
C TYR A 267 11.96 -14.44 0.15
N ASP A 268 12.06 -15.18 -0.95
CA ASP A 268 12.05 -16.63 -0.97
C ASP A 268 12.90 -17.16 -2.14
N PRO A 269 14.11 -17.68 -1.88
CA PRO A 269 14.99 -18.19 -2.94
C PRO A 269 14.46 -19.48 -3.60
N THR A 270 13.37 -20.07 -3.08
CA THR A 270 12.72 -21.24 -3.68
C THR A 270 11.60 -20.86 -4.65
N LEU A 271 11.22 -19.58 -4.69
CA LEU A 271 10.18 -19.09 -5.58
C LEU A 271 10.65 -19.14 -7.03
N ARG A 272 9.92 -19.89 -7.87
CA ARG A 272 10.17 -19.94 -9.31
C ARG A 272 9.33 -18.90 -10.03
N LEU A 273 9.97 -18.03 -10.79
CA LEU A 273 9.28 -17.04 -11.62
C LEU A 273 8.94 -17.66 -12.98
N ASP A 274 8.16 -18.74 -12.99
CA ASP A 274 7.77 -19.44 -14.21
C ASP A 274 6.42 -18.93 -14.77
N ALA A 275 5.90 -19.60 -15.80
CA ALA A 275 4.61 -19.27 -16.39
C ALA A 275 3.43 -19.35 -15.39
N ALA A 276 3.51 -20.24 -14.39
CA ALA A 276 2.47 -20.36 -13.37
C ALA A 276 2.50 -19.16 -12.41
N PHE A 277 3.69 -18.72 -11.99
CA PHE A 277 3.84 -17.49 -11.21
C PHE A 277 3.32 -16.26 -11.97
N ARG A 278 3.68 -16.14 -13.26
CA ARG A 278 3.20 -15.04 -14.09
C ARG A 278 1.67 -15.03 -14.18
N ARG A 279 1.04 -16.19 -14.41
CA ARG A 279 -0.42 -16.33 -14.43
C ARG A 279 -1.06 -15.99 -13.08
N GLN A 280 -0.39 -16.35 -11.98
CA GLN A 280 -0.82 -15.99 -10.63
C GLN A 280 -0.78 -14.47 -10.42
N LEU A 281 0.32 -13.80 -10.76
CA LEU A 281 0.46 -12.35 -10.65
C LEU A 281 -0.57 -11.61 -11.52
N PHE A 282 -0.77 -12.08 -12.75
CA PHE A 282 -1.82 -11.58 -13.65
C PHE A 282 -3.20 -11.70 -13.01
N THR A 283 -3.54 -12.87 -12.48
CA THR A 283 -4.85 -13.10 -11.84
C THR A 283 -5.02 -12.22 -10.60
N TYR A 284 -4.01 -12.16 -9.73
CA TYR A 284 -4.05 -11.35 -8.51
C TYR A 284 -4.15 -9.85 -8.81
N THR A 285 -3.71 -9.38 -9.97
CA THR A 285 -3.92 -7.99 -10.40
C THR A 285 -5.41 -7.63 -10.33
N PHE A 286 -6.30 -8.52 -10.77
CA PHE A 286 -7.74 -8.27 -10.79
C PHE A 286 -8.45 -8.69 -9.50
N LEU A 287 -7.79 -9.47 -8.63
CA LEU A 287 -8.28 -9.77 -7.29
C LEU A 287 -7.86 -8.71 -6.25
N HIS A 288 -6.87 -7.88 -6.58
CA HIS A 288 -6.41 -6.77 -5.75
C HIS A 288 -7.45 -5.65 -5.69
N ARG A 289 -7.64 -5.01 -4.53
CA ARG A 289 -8.64 -3.92 -4.38
C ARG A 289 -8.41 -2.73 -5.33
N PHE A 290 -7.16 -2.51 -5.72
CA PHE A 290 -6.75 -1.46 -6.65
C PHE A 290 -6.63 -1.94 -8.10
N GLY A 291 -7.02 -3.19 -8.41
CA GLY A 291 -6.80 -3.82 -9.70
C GLY A 291 -7.27 -2.98 -10.89
N ALA A 292 -8.54 -2.58 -10.91
CA ALA A 292 -9.06 -1.75 -12.00
C ALA A 292 -8.40 -0.37 -12.08
N ALA A 293 -8.03 0.23 -10.94
CA ALA A 293 -7.37 1.53 -10.89
C ALA A 293 -5.93 1.45 -11.44
N ILE A 294 -5.22 0.36 -11.14
CA ILE A 294 -3.89 0.08 -11.71
C ILE A 294 -3.99 -0.04 -13.24
N VAL A 295 -4.94 -0.84 -13.73
CA VAL A 295 -5.12 -1.05 -15.18
C VAL A 295 -5.51 0.26 -15.87
N ASP A 296 -6.44 1.02 -15.30
CA ASP A 296 -6.87 2.31 -15.85
C ASP A 296 -5.73 3.33 -15.87
N TYR A 297 -4.96 3.45 -14.78
CA TYR A 297 -3.79 4.32 -14.72
C TYR A 297 -2.76 3.97 -15.80
N LEU A 298 -2.41 2.69 -15.94
CA LEU A 298 -1.44 2.24 -16.94
C LEU A 298 -1.96 2.49 -18.36
N TRP A 299 -3.24 2.21 -18.61
CA TRP A 299 -3.83 2.41 -19.92
C TRP A 299 -3.85 3.89 -20.30
N GLN A 300 -4.12 4.80 -19.36
CA GLN A 300 -4.07 6.23 -19.62
C GLN A 300 -2.66 6.75 -19.98
N GLN A 301 -1.58 6.02 -19.62
CA GLN A 301 -0.21 6.42 -19.96
C GLN A 301 0.16 6.09 -21.41
N ASP A 302 -0.30 4.95 -21.93
CA ASP A 302 0.15 4.44 -23.24
C ASP A 302 -0.97 4.20 -24.26
N MET A 303 -2.24 4.31 -23.84
CA MET A 303 -3.44 4.10 -24.66
C MET A 303 -3.41 2.78 -25.43
N SER A 304 -2.87 1.73 -24.80
CA SER A 304 -2.68 0.43 -25.44
C SER A 304 -3.97 -0.14 -26.02
N THR A 305 -3.83 -0.78 -27.17
CA THR A 305 -4.94 -1.50 -27.82
C THR A 305 -4.98 -2.93 -27.30
N LEU A 306 -6.02 -3.25 -26.50
CA LEU A 306 -6.16 -4.53 -25.81
C LEU A 306 -7.32 -5.33 -26.43
N ARG A 307 -7.03 -6.36 -27.22
CA ARG A 307 -8.05 -7.09 -28.02
C ARG A 307 -8.40 -8.46 -27.46
N SER A 308 -7.56 -9.02 -26.62
CA SER A 308 -7.72 -10.35 -26.03
C SER A 308 -7.21 -10.40 -24.60
N LEU A 309 -7.58 -11.46 -23.86
CA LEU A 309 -7.01 -11.71 -22.54
C LEU A 309 -5.49 -11.92 -22.60
N ALA A 310 -4.98 -12.52 -23.69
CA ALA A 310 -3.55 -12.72 -23.90
C ALA A 310 -2.80 -11.38 -24.09
N ASP A 311 -3.38 -10.44 -24.84
CA ASP A 311 -2.80 -9.09 -24.98
C ASP A 311 -2.72 -8.38 -23.63
N LEU A 312 -3.78 -8.52 -22.82
CA LEU A 312 -3.84 -7.94 -21.48
C LEU A 312 -2.78 -8.54 -20.55
N GLU A 313 -2.59 -9.87 -20.59
CA GLU A 313 -1.56 -10.56 -19.81
C GLU A 313 -0.13 -10.20 -20.27
N GLU A 314 0.10 -10.06 -21.57
CA GLU A 314 1.39 -9.62 -22.10
C GLU A 314 1.68 -8.17 -21.74
N TRP A 315 0.69 -7.29 -21.85
CA TRP A 315 0.87 -5.88 -21.52
C TRP A 315 1.12 -5.64 -20.03
N LEU A 316 0.43 -6.36 -19.15
CA LEU A 316 0.56 -6.17 -17.70
C LEU A 316 1.80 -6.82 -17.09
N VAL A 317 2.11 -8.06 -17.50
CA VAL A 317 3.15 -8.88 -16.85
C VAL A 317 4.14 -9.53 -17.83
N GLY A 318 4.08 -9.20 -19.12
CA GLY A 318 4.96 -9.77 -20.15
C GLY A 318 6.44 -9.44 -20.00
N SER A 319 6.76 -8.28 -19.45
CA SER A 319 8.15 -7.87 -19.19
C SER A 319 8.82 -8.67 -18.07
N LEU A 320 8.05 -9.37 -17.23
CA LEU A 320 8.58 -10.26 -16.21
C LEU A 320 9.13 -11.52 -16.90
N SER A 321 10.44 -11.53 -17.17
CA SER A 321 11.07 -12.68 -17.84
C SER A 321 10.91 -13.93 -16.98
N ILE A 322 10.32 -14.97 -17.57
CA ILE A 322 10.12 -16.24 -16.90
C ILE A 322 11.40 -17.06 -16.86
N GLU A 323 11.62 -17.77 -15.76
CA GLU A 323 12.66 -18.79 -15.65
C GLU A 323 12.14 -20.09 -16.32
N GLY A 324 13.00 -20.71 -17.13
CA GLY A 324 12.67 -21.91 -17.91
C GLY A 324 12.52 -23.20 -17.10
#